data_AF-A0A0J7IKL5-F1
#
_entry.id   AF-A0A0J7IKL5-F1
#
_cell.length_a   1.000
_cell.length_b   1.000
_cell.length_c   1.000
_cell.angle_alpha   90.00
_cell.angle_beta   90.00
_cell.angle_gamma   90.00
#
_symmetry.space_group_name_H-M   'P 1'
#
loop_
_entity.id
_entity.type
_entity.pdbx_description
1 polymer ?
#
loop_
_entity_poly.entity_id
_entity_poly.type
_entity_poly.pdbx_seq_one_letter_code
_entity_poly.pdbx_strand_id
1 'polypeptide(L)'
;MKTLHTNPYVHKEENKLVNSITGEKLLCGDRIFEIIDFLKKPKPYSELEERFEDINDDLGGILKTLTAKSYIVLDNNYKDIVTQITPHTPHLFNLPYKSMAAPLAKKSFGFIGVPLGIGNKENIQSSQLANSLRAYTKKYGVDLSATSQVKPDVFGGTHEDYLQLMTAIQEGELFDFGNIFFNTHESPGFMYEKIYEISRTCFKKDHLVPFFIGGDHSISYPLIKGAIDKYGDDLCVLHFDAHTDTYTSSYDTIRNTDTVHHHGNFMTKCFEDGLKHAFQFGIRGLVNNRQGSNEKQTIIWAHEIKKALKNNLPLANIPAGKKFYVTFDFDVLDPTFFNNTSTPVINGLTFDECQKLIRDILTDKDIVGCDIVEVYPDSNDQSPQIVCQMMFDLINSIRKNAD
;
A
#
# COMPACT_ATOMS: atom_id res chain seq x y z
N MET A 1 11.11 -18.46 -12.50
CA MET A 1 10.73 -19.18 -13.73
C MET A 1 9.64 -18.38 -14.43
N LYS A 2 9.58 -18.38 -15.76
CA LYS A 2 8.52 -17.66 -16.49
C LYS A 2 7.20 -18.41 -16.31
N THR A 3 6.27 -17.82 -15.55
CA THR A 3 4.92 -18.31 -15.39
C THR A 3 3.99 -17.64 -16.40
N LEU A 4 3.05 -18.43 -16.92
CA LEU A 4 2.00 -18.03 -17.82
C LEU A 4 0.67 -18.10 -17.07
N HIS A 5 -0.24 -17.18 -17.35
CA HIS A 5 -1.62 -17.27 -16.90
C HIS A 5 -2.57 -16.65 -17.93
N THR A 6 -3.83 -17.06 -17.92
CA THR A 6 -4.86 -16.51 -18.79
C THR A 6 -5.12 -15.05 -18.45
N ASN A 7 -5.21 -14.20 -19.46
CA ASN A 7 -5.60 -12.82 -19.24
C ASN A 7 -7.02 -12.83 -18.64
N PRO A 8 -7.23 -12.24 -17.47
CA PRO A 8 -8.48 -12.36 -16.75
C PRO A 8 -9.69 -11.69 -17.42
N TYR A 9 -9.46 -10.86 -18.43
CA TYR A 9 -10.53 -10.30 -19.27
C TYR A 9 -10.92 -11.22 -20.43
N VAL A 10 -10.28 -12.38 -20.54
CA VAL A 10 -10.59 -13.40 -21.54
C VAL A 10 -11.65 -14.32 -20.99
N HIS A 11 -12.73 -14.45 -21.75
CA HIS A 11 -13.78 -15.42 -21.49
C HIS A 11 -14.12 -16.18 -22.76
N LYS A 12 -14.73 -17.35 -22.58
CA LYS A 12 -15.26 -18.15 -23.68
C LYS A 12 -16.66 -17.67 -24.03
N GLU A 13 -16.89 -17.35 -25.30
CA GLU A 13 -18.20 -17.08 -25.89
C GLU A 13 -18.37 -18.06 -27.07
N GLU A 14 -19.21 -19.08 -26.90
CA GLU A 14 -19.39 -20.18 -27.86
C GLU A 14 -18.06 -20.86 -28.25
N ASN A 15 -17.62 -20.69 -29.50
CA ASN A 15 -16.37 -21.20 -30.06
C ASN A 15 -15.27 -20.12 -30.17
N LYS A 16 -15.42 -19.01 -29.44
CA LYS A 16 -14.46 -17.90 -29.42
C LYS A 16 -13.92 -17.65 -28.03
N LEU A 17 -12.68 -17.20 -27.97
CA LEU A 17 -12.14 -16.45 -26.85
C LEU A 17 -12.38 -14.96 -27.10
N VAL A 18 -12.88 -14.27 -26.09
CA VAL A 18 -13.20 -12.84 -26.16
C VAL A 18 -12.42 -12.12 -25.09
N ASN A 19 -11.61 -11.13 -25.48
CA ASN A 19 -10.96 -10.22 -24.56
C ASN A 19 -11.87 -8.99 -24.35
N SER A 20 -12.44 -8.85 -23.16
CA SER A 20 -13.40 -7.78 -22.84
C SER A 20 -12.81 -6.37 -22.84
N ILE A 21 -11.48 -6.23 -22.76
CA ILE A 21 -10.80 -4.92 -22.76
C ILE A 21 -10.49 -4.47 -24.18
N THR A 22 -9.94 -5.35 -25.01
CA THR A 22 -9.57 -5.00 -26.38
C THR A 22 -10.73 -5.14 -27.37
N GLY A 23 -11.78 -5.90 -26.99
CA GLY A 23 -12.87 -6.29 -27.89
C GLY A 23 -12.47 -7.38 -28.89
N GLU A 24 -11.24 -7.90 -28.83
CA GLU A 24 -10.76 -8.92 -29.76
C GLU A 24 -11.45 -10.26 -29.53
N LYS A 25 -11.85 -10.90 -30.64
CA LYS A 25 -12.44 -12.23 -30.65
C LYS A 25 -11.55 -13.18 -31.45
N LEU A 26 -11.20 -14.32 -30.86
CA LEU A 26 -10.37 -15.35 -31.48
C LEU A 26 -11.18 -16.63 -31.57
N LEU A 27 -11.46 -17.08 -32.79
CA LEU A 27 -12.04 -18.41 -33.04
C LEU A 27 -11.02 -19.48 -32.65
N CYS A 28 -11.40 -20.39 -31.77
CA CYS A 28 -10.49 -21.34 -31.15
C CYS A 28 -11.06 -22.76 -31.20
N GLY A 29 -10.17 -23.76 -31.36
CA GLY A 29 -10.51 -25.16 -31.13
C GLY A 29 -10.40 -25.54 -29.65
N ASP A 30 -10.88 -26.73 -29.30
CA ASP A 30 -10.98 -27.21 -27.92
C ASP A 30 -9.63 -27.21 -27.16
N ARG A 31 -8.52 -27.54 -27.83
CA ARG A 31 -7.18 -27.50 -27.22
C ARG A 31 -6.82 -26.12 -26.68
N ILE A 32 -7.15 -25.05 -27.42
CA ILE A 32 -6.85 -23.68 -26.98
C ILE A 32 -7.69 -23.33 -25.76
N PHE A 33 -8.96 -23.75 -25.71
CA PHE A 33 -9.79 -23.57 -24.51
C PHE A 33 -9.23 -24.31 -23.31
N GLU A 34 -8.72 -25.52 -23.50
CA GLU A 34 -8.08 -26.29 -22.42
C GLU A 34 -6.79 -25.63 -21.92
N ILE A 35 -5.96 -25.07 -22.80
CA ILE A 35 -4.79 -24.29 -22.41
C ILE A 35 -5.22 -23.07 -21.59
N ILE A 36 -6.22 -22.32 -22.06
CA ILE A 36 -6.75 -21.14 -21.35
C ILE A 36 -7.32 -21.52 -19.99
N ASP A 37 -8.06 -22.63 -19.89
CA ASP A 37 -8.61 -23.11 -18.62
C ASP A 37 -7.50 -23.60 -17.68
N PHE A 38 -6.47 -24.27 -18.19
CA PHE A 38 -5.31 -24.71 -17.42
C PHE A 38 -4.51 -23.52 -16.86
N LEU A 39 -4.39 -22.46 -17.67
CA LEU A 39 -3.71 -21.22 -17.33
C LEU A 39 -4.57 -20.25 -16.50
N LYS A 40 -5.80 -20.60 -16.09
CA LYS A 40 -6.57 -19.80 -15.11
C LYS A 40 -5.83 -19.61 -13.78
N LYS A 41 -4.84 -20.45 -13.49
CA LYS A 41 -3.86 -20.23 -12.43
C LYS A 41 -2.49 -20.05 -13.07
N PRO A 42 -1.57 -19.26 -12.47
CA PRO A 42 -0.19 -19.17 -12.95
C PRO A 42 0.49 -20.54 -13.02
N LYS A 43 1.08 -20.84 -14.17
CA LYS A 43 1.75 -22.12 -14.46
C LYS A 43 3.12 -21.88 -15.10
N PRO A 44 4.19 -22.57 -14.66
CA PRO A 44 5.46 -22.54 -15.37
C PRO A 44 5.30 -23.23 -16.73
N TYR A 45 6.10 -22.80 -17.71
CA TYR A 45 6.08 -23.40 -19.06
C TYR A 45 6.23 -24.93 -19.04
N SER A 46 7.05 -25.47 -18.15
CA SER A 46 7.26 -26.92 -18.00
C SER A 46 5.99 -27.70 -17.65
N GLU A 47 5.07 -27.11 -16.87
CA GLU A 47 3.77 -27.76 -16.57
C GLU A 47 2.84 -27.78 -17.79
N LEU A 48 3.01 -26.85 -18.74
CA LEU A 48 2.28 -26.92 -20.00
C LEU A 48 2.86 -27.99 -20.93
N GLU A 49 4.19 -28.11 -21.00
CA GLU A 49 4.86 -29.15 -21.79
C GLU A 49 4.43 -30.55 -21.33
N GLU A 50 4.34 -30.77 -20.01
CA GLU A 50 3.87 -32.04 -19.44
C GLU A 50 2.37 -32.27 -19.70
N ARG A 51 1.54 -31.23 -19.54
CA ARG A 51 0.08 -31.36 -19.68
C ARG A 51 -0.37 -31.52 -21.14
N PHE A 52 0.34 -30.90 -22.07
CA PHE A 52 -0.01 -30.80 -23.49
C PHE A 52 1.10 -31.41 -24.36
N GLU A 53 1.64 -32.55 -23.92
CA GLU A 53 2.70 -33.28 -24.62
C GLU A 53 2.30 -33.64 -26.06
N ASP A 54 1.00 -33.87 -26.30
CA ASP A 54 0.40 -34.19 -27.60
C ASP A 54 0.56 -33.08 -28.66
N ILE A 55 0.80 -31.84 -28.23
CA ILE A 55 0.96 -30.66 -29.09
C ILE A 55 2.27 -29.91 -28.82
N ASN A 56 3.27 -30.56 -28.22
CA ASN A 56 4.46 -29.87 -27.73
C ASN A 56 5.23 -29.11 -28.83
N ASP A 57 5.27 -29.68 -30.04
CA ASP A 57 5.90 -29.05 -31.23
C ASP A 57 5.23 -27.71 -31.62
N ASP A 58 3.92 -27.58 -31.38
CA ASP A 58 3.13 -26.39 -31.70
C ASP A 58 2.91 -25.46 -30.51
N LEU A 59 3.08 -25.96 -29.28
CA LEU A 59 2.75 -25.29 -28.02
C LEU A 59 3.45 -23.92 -27.90
N GLY A 60 4.74 -23.84 -28.26
CA GLY A 60 5.49 -22.58 -28.23
C GLY A 60 4.91 -21.52 -29.18
N GLY A 61 4.48 -21.91 -30.38
CA GLY A 61 3.86 -21.02 -31.36
C GLY A 61 2.46 -20.55 -30.94
N ILE A 62 1.68 -21.47 -30.34
CA ILE A 62 0.37 -21.19 -29.77
C ILE A 62 0.50 -20.16 -28.64
N LEU A 63 1.38 -20.40 -27.67
CA LEU A 63 1.56 -19.51 -26.53
C LEU A 63 2.06 -18.13 -26.97
N LYS A 64 3.00 -18.07 -27.92
CA LYS A 64 3.46 -16.80 -28.49
C LYS A 64 2.32 -16.00 -29.13
N THR A 65 1.41 -16.67 -29.84
CA THR A 65 0.24 -16.05 -30.48
C THR A 65 -0.77 -15.55 -29.45
N LEU A 66 -1.09 -16.38 -28.45
CA LEU A 66 -1.99 -16.02 -27.37
C LEU A 66 -1.43 -14.86 -26.54
N THR A 67 -0.12 -14.82 -26.27
CA THR A 67 0.52 -13.69 -25.57
C THR A 67 0.50 -12.41 -26.41
N ALA A 68 0.85 -12.49 -27.69
CA ALA A 68 0.86 -11.31 -28.59
C ALA A 68 -0.53 -10.68 -28.76
N LYS A 69 -1.59 -11.48 -28.66
CA LYS A 69 -2.99 -11.05 -28.71
C LYS A 69 -3.61 -10.83 -27.31
N SER A 70 -2.79 -10.79 -26.27
CA SER A 70 -3.24 -10.53 -24.90
C SER A 70 -4.29 -11.51 -24.38
N TYR A 71 -4.31 -12.75 -24.86
CA TYR A 71 -5.18 -13.82 -24.34
C TYR A 71 -4.56 -14.54 -23.12
N ILE A 72 -3.24 -14.58 -23.05
CA ILE A 72 -2.47 -15.05 -21.90
C ILE A 72 -1.37 -14.04 -21.58
N VAL A 73 -0.95 -14.00 -20.33
CA VAL A 73 0.04 -13.09 -19.78
C VAL A 73 1.24 -13.90 -19.33
N LEU A 74 2.42 -13.32 -19.54
CA LEU A 74 3.71 -13.88 -19.14
C LEU A 74 4.23 -12.98 -18.00
N ASP A 75 4.35 -13.53 -16.79
CA ASP A 75 4.53 -12.75 -15.54
C ASP A 75 5.72 -11.77 -15.56
N ASN A 76 6.71 -11.98 -16.43
CA ASN A 76 7.93 -11.16 -16.50
C ASN A 76 8.03 -10.24 -17.73
N ASN A 77 7.06 -10.25 -18.66
CA ASN A 77 7.20 -9.60 -19.97
C ASN A 77 6.03 -8.68 -20.32
N TYR A 78 5.64 -7.80 -19.40
CA TYR A 78 4.63 -6.77 -19.67
C TYR A 78 5.09 -5.39 -19.19
N LYS A 79 5.67 -4.60 -20.10
CA LYS A 79 5.98 -3.17 -19.86
C LYS A 79 4.74 -2.26 -19.94
N ASP A 80 3.61 -2.73 -20.47
CA ASP A 80 2.50 -1.83 -20.85
C ASP A 80 1.09 -2.18 -20.30
N ILE A 81 0.91 -3.22 -19.49
CA ILE A 81 -0.42 -3.65 -18.97
C ILE A 81 -0.14 -4.28 -17.59
N VAL A 82 -0.35 -3.69 -16.39
CA VAL A 82 -1.40 -2.83 -15.85
C VAL A 82 -0.84 -2.10 -14.60
N THR A 83 -0.25 -0.90 -14.74
CA THR A 83 -0.03 0.03 -13.61
C THR A 83 -1.25 0.94 -13.41
N GLN A 84 -2.43 0.38 -13.64
CA GLN A 84 -3.66 1.17 -13.66
C GLN A 84 -4.15 1.37 -12.23
N ILE A 85 -4.26 2.64 -11.87
CA ILE A 85 -5.13 3.05 -10.78
C ILE A 85 -6.51 3.27 -11.40
N THR A 86 -7.49 2.48 -10.97
CA THR A 86 -8.86 2.60 -11.44
C THR A 86 -9.62 3.60 -10.58
N PRO A 87 -10.35 4.56 -11.19
CA PRO A 87 -11.25 5.43 -10.46
C PRO A 87 -12.20 4.61 -9.59
N HIS A 88 -12.50 5.11 -8.40
CA HIS A 88 -13.43 4.46 -7.48
C HIS A 88 -14.60 5.40 -7.16
N THR A 89 -15.81 4.84 -7.08
CA THR A 89 -17.02 5.57 -6.66
C THR A 89 -17.65 4.87 -5.46
N PRO A 90 -17.91 5.56 -4.33
CA PRO A 90 -17.60 6.98 -4.08
C PRO A 90 -16.11 7.26 -4.06
N HIS A 91 -15.74 8.53 -4.26
CA HIS A 91 -14.40 9.05 -4.01
C HIS A 91 -14.17 9.26 -2.52
N LEU A 92 -12.92 9.12 -2.10
CA LEU A 92 -12.48 9.40 -0.75
C LEU A 92 -12.72 10.87 -0.43
N PHE A 93 -13.38 11.16 0.70
CA PHE A 93 -13.70 12.52 1.15
C PHE A 93 -14.40 13.40 0.12
N ASN A 94 -15.16 12.81 -0.82
CA ASN A 94 -15.75 13.54 -1.96
C ASN A 94 -14.73 14.33 -2.82
N LEU A 95 -13.46 13.89 -2.81
CA LEU A 95 -12.39 14.57 -3.54
C LEU A 95 -12.55 14.41 -5.05
N PRO A 96 -12.05 15.37 -5.84
CA PRO A 96 -12.03 15.25 -7.29
C PRO A 96 -11.15 14.08 -7.72
N TYR A 97 -11.63 13.31 -8.69
CA TYR A 97 -10.79 12.39 -9.43
C TYR A 97 -9.78 13.15 -10.28
N LYS A 98 -8.53 12.68 -10.27
CA LYS A 98 -7.50 13.16 -11.18
C LYS A 98 -6.77 11.95 -11.77
N SER A 99 -6.53 11.95 -13.07
CA SER A 99 -5.71 10.90 -13.69
C SER A 99 -4.25 11.06 -13.28
N MET A 100 -3.53 9.96 -13.07
CA MET A 100 -2.10 9.97 -12.72
C MET A 100 -1.25 10.69 -13.80
N ALA A 101 -1.71 10.71 -15.05
CA ALA A 101 -1.05 11.44 -16.14
C ALA A 101 -1.21 12.98 -16.06
N ALA A 102 -2.21 13.49 -15.34
CA ALA A 102 -2.50 14.92 -15.31
C ALA A 102 -1.44 15.69 -14.48
N PRO A 103 -0.88 16.81 -14.97
CA PRO A 103 0.15 17.54 -14.25
C PRO A 103 -0.36 18.17 -12.94
N LEU A 104 0.58 18.41 -12.02
CA LEU A 104 0.35 19.11 -10.74
C LEU A 104 1.16 20.41 -10.76
N ALA A 105 0.50 21.53 -10.49
CA ALA A 105 1.13 22.85 -10.54
C ALA A 105 1.80 23.28 -9.23
N LYS A 106 1.48 22.59 -8.13
CA LYS A 106 1.96 22.84 -6.77
C LYS A 106 1.87 21.56 -5.96
N LYS A 107 2.45 21.57 -4.74
CA LYS A 107 2.40 20.43 -3.82
C LYS A 107 0.95 19.93 -3.68
N SER A 108 0.76 18.63 -3.78
CA SER A 108 -0.55 18.02 -3.78
C SER A 108 -0.48 16.63 -3.14
N PHE A 109 -1.56 16.26 -2.46
CA PHE A 109 -1.71 15.00 -1.76
C PHE A 109 -2.63 14.10 -2.58
N GLY A 110 -2.10 12.95 -2.99
CA GLY A 110 -2.83 12.00 -3.83
C GLY A 110 -3.12 10.71 -3.10
N PHE A 111 -4.39 10.38 -2.91
CA PHE A 111 -4.83 9.16 -2.24
C PHE A 111 -4.95 8.00 -3.23
N ILE A 112 -4.35 6.87 -2.89
CA ILE A 112 -4.30 5.66 -3.73
C ILE A 112 -4.62 4.47 -2.83
N GLY A 113 -5.72 3.78 -3.08
CA GLY A 113 -6.03 2.56 -2.34
C GLY A 113 -5.23 1.37 -2.86
N VAL A 114 -4.69 0.56 -1.95
CA VAL A 114 -3.93 -0.65 -2.25
C VAL A 114 -4.67 -1.84 -1.63
N PRO A 115 -5.71 -2.38 -2.31
CA PRO A 115 -6.56 -3.43 -1.74
C PRO A 115 -5.89 -4.81 -1.79
N LEU A 116 -4.75 -4.98 -1.12
CA LEU A 116 -3.97 -6.22 -1.09
C LEU A 116 -3.61 -6.63 0.34
N GLY A 117 -4.18 -7.75 0.80
CA GLY A 117 -3.96 -8.30 2.15
C GLY A 117 -3.37 -9.72 2.16
N ILE A 118 -2.68 -10.14 1.09
CA ILE A 118 -2.21 -11.53 0.94
C ILE A 118 -0.85 -11.83 1.59
N GLY A 119 -0.15 -10.79 2.08
CA GLY A 119 1.05 -10.92 2.89
C GLY A 119 0.71 -11.49 4.27
N ASN A 120 -0.51 -11.26 4.77
CA ASN A 120 -1.08 -11.99 5.90
C ASN A 120 -1.91 -13.18 5.41
N LYS A 121 -1.43 -14.41 5.66
CA LYS A 121 -2.12 -15.64 5.21
C LYS A 121 -3.31 -16.05 6.08
N GLU A 122 -3.42 -15.50 7.28
CA GLU A 122 -4.46 -15.85 8.24
C GLU A 122 -5.71 -15.02 8.02
N ASN A 123 -5.54 -13.73 7.73
CA ASN A 123 -6.65 -12.81 7.55
C ASN A 123 -6.28 -11.68 6.57
N ILE A 124 -7.07 -11.55 5.51
CA ILE A 124 -6.80 -10.62 4.41
C ILE A 124 -7.68 -9.35 4.47
N GLN A 125 -8.44 -9.15 5.56
CA GLN A 125 -9.46 -8.09 5.64
C GLN A 125 -8.92 -6.67 5.52
N SER A 126 -7.63 -6.47 5.77
CA SER A 126 -6.95 -5.18 5.55
C SER A 126 -7.03 -4.70 4.09
N SER A 127 -7.22 -5.63 3.14
CA SER A 127 -7.48 -5.32 1.73
C SER A 127 -8.75 -4.51 1.50
N GLN A 128 -9.64 -4.42 2.49
CA GLN A 128 -10.93 -3.73 2.39
C GLN A 128 -10.89 -2.27 2.84
N LEU A 129 -9.81 -1.83 3.52
CA LEU A 129 -9.73 -0.51 4.14
C LEU A 129 -10.04 0.64 3.17
N ALA A 130 -9.40 0.65 2.01
CA ALA A 130 -9.57 1.74 1.05
C ALA A 130 -11.03 1.89 0.57
N ASN A 131 -11.77 0.78 0.49
CA ASN A 131 -13.18 0.79 0.08
C ASN A 131 -14.11 1.13 1.24
N SER A 132 -13.85 0.59 2.44
CA SER A 132 -14.62 0.91 3.64
C SER A 132 -14.49 2.38 4.01
N LEU A 133 -13.29 2.95 3.87
CA LEU A 133 -13.05 4.38 4.11
C LEU A 133 -13.84 5.27 3.15
N ARG A 134 -13.82 4.97 1.86
CA ARG A 134 -14.64 5.71 0.87
C ARG A 134 -16.14 5.58 1.12
N ALA A 135 -16.60 4.40 1.52
CA ALA A 135 -17.98 4.18 1.90
C ALA A 135 -18.37 4.99 3.15
N TYR A 136 -17.50 5.00 4.16
CA TYR A 136 -17.66 5.79 5.39
C TYR A 136 -17.74 7.28 5.10
N THR A 137 -16.78 7.83 4.35
CA THR A 137 -16.76 9.27 4.05
C THR A 137 -17.99 9.70 3.26
N LYS A 138 -18.49 8.85 2.35
CA LYS A 138 -19.77 9.08 1.67
C LYS A 138 -20.95 9.03 2.64
N LYS A 139 -21.02 8.00 3.49
CA LYS A 139 -22.13 7.78 4.43
C LYS A 139 -22.32 8.97 5.37
N TYR A 140 -21.23 9.54 5.86
CA TYR A 140 -21.24 10.66 6.80
C TYR A 140 -21.07 12.03 6.15
N GLY A 141 -21.05 12.11 4.81
CA GLY A 141 -20.95 13.38 4.08
C GLY A 141 -19.65 14.15 4.33
N VAL A 142 -18.55 13.43 4.60
CA VAL A 142 -17.23 14.05 4.75
C VAL A 142 -16.75 14.53 3.39
N ASP A 143 -16.70 15.85 3.21
CA ASP A 143 -16.38 16.51 1.95
C ASP A 143 -15.18 17.44 2.14
N LEU A 144 -14.02 17.06 1.61
CA LEU A 144 -12.79 17.85 1.64
C LEU A 144 -12.45 18.47 0.27
N SER A 145 -13.44 18.63 -0.60
CA SER A 145 -13.26 19.35 -1.86
C SER A 145 -13.09 20.86 -1.64
N ALA A 146 -12.43 21.55 -2.58
CA ALA A 146 -12.22 23.00 -2.51
C ALA A 146 -13.51 23.82 -2.48
N THR A 147 -14.63 23.23 -2.90
CA THR A 147 -15.97 23.85 -2.87
C THR A 147 -16.68 23.66 -1.53
N SER A 148 -16.13 22.85 -0.63
CA SER A 148 -16.73 22.54 0.66
C SER A 148 -16.52 23.67 1.68
N GLN A 149 -17.58 23.98 2.44
CA GLN A 149 -17.47 24.79 3.66
C GLN A 149 -17.21 23.86 4.85
N VAL A 150 -16.09 23.15 4.83
CA VAL A 150 -15.75 22.23 5.92
C VAL A 150 -15.75 22.99 7.23
N LYS A 151 -16.62 22.55 8.15
CA LYS A 151 -16.70 23.12 9.48
C LYS A 151 -15.75 22.34 10.40
N PRO A 152 -14.99 23.02 11.28
CA PRO A 152 -14.04 22.35 12.19
C PRO A 152 -14.67 21.33 13.15
N ASP A 153 -15.98 21.42 13.40
CA ASP A 153 -16.74 20.52 14.29
C ASP A 153 -16.85 19.07 13.77
N VAL A 154 -16.46 18.82 12.52
CA VAL A 154 -16.36 17.47 11.93
C VAL A 154 -15.08 16.75 12.38
N PHE A 155 -14.08 17.48 12.88
CA PHE A 155 -12.79 16.93 13.28
C PHE A 155 -12.66 16.82 14.80
N GLY A 156 -11.91 15.83 15.27
CA GLY A 156 -11.60 15.59 16.68
C GLY A 156 -10.57 16.55 17.26
N GLY A 157 -10.70 17.86 17.03
CA GLY A 157 -9.79 18.89 17.54
C GLY A 157 -10.29 20.31 17.26
N THR A 158 -9.44 21.31 17.45
CA THR A 158 -9.78 22.73 17.26
C THR A 158 -9.50 23.19 15.83
N HIS A 159 -10.02 24.36 15.45
CA HIS A 159 -9.71 24.96 14.15
C HIS A 159 -8.19 25.20 13.96
N GLU A 160 -7.50 25.58 15.03
CA GLU A 160 -6.05 25.82 15.01
C GLU A 160 -5.27 24.52 14.75
N ASP A 161 -5.76 23.39 15.25
CA ASP A 161 -5.12 22.09 15.06
C ASP A 161 -5.13 21.64 13.59
N TYR A 162 -6.07 22.12 12.76
CA TYR A 162 -6.24 21.69 11.36
C TYR A 162 -6.11 22.83 10.34
N LEU A 163 -5.50 23.95 10.71
CA LEU A 163 -5.37 25.11 9.82
C LEU A 163 -4.72 24.73 8.48
N GLN A 164 -3.69 23.89 8.51
CA GLN A 164 -2.96 23.48 7.30
C GLN A 164 -3.79 22.53 6.43
N LEU A 165 -4.55 21.61 7.03
CA LEU A 165 -5.52 20.81 6.29
C LEU A 165 -6.57 21.70 5.61
N MET A 166 -7.10 22.69 6.31
CA MET A 166 -8.08 23.63 5.76
C MET A 166 -7.51 24.42 4.58
N THR A 167 -6.25 24.86 4.66
CA THR A 167 -5.57 25.49 3.53
C THR A 167 -5.43 24.51 2.36
N ALA A 168 -5.02 23.25 2.57
CA ALA A 168 -4.94 22.23 1.51
C ALA A 168 -6.26 22.03 0.77
N ILE A 169 -7.38 22.04 1.51
CA ILE A 169 -8.73 21.93 0.95
C ILE A 169 -9.03 23.14 0.07
N GLN A 170 -8.91 24.36 0.61
CA GLN A 170 -9.20 25.60 -0.11
C GLN A 170 -8.33 25.78 -1.35
N GLU A 171 -7.09 25.31 -1.27
CA GLU A 171 -6.12 25.37 -2.34
C GLU A 171 -6.27 24.26 -3.40
N GLY A 172 -7.16 23.30 -3.19
CA GLY A 172 -7.43 22.21 -4.13
C GLY A 172 -6.24 21.27 -4.29
N GLU A 173 -5.55 20.95 -3.20
CA GLU A 173 -4.36 20.10 -3.21
C GLU A 173 -4.65 18.61 -3.02
N LEU A 174 -5.87 18.26 -2.65
CA LEU A 174 -6.25 16.90 -2.30
C LEU A 174 -6.95 16.21 -3.49
N PHE A 175 -6.51 15.00 -3.85
CA PHE A 175 -7.05 14.22 -4.97
C PHE A 175 -7.21 12.75 -4.63
N ASP A 176 -8.28 12.12 -5.11
CA ASP A 176 -8.42 10.66 -5.06
C ASP A 176 -8.10 10.06 -6.44
N PHE A 177 -7.03 9.27 -6.52
CA PHE A 177 -6.64 8.55 -7.73
C PHE A 177 -7.45 7.26 -7.91
N GLY A 178 -8.10 6.74 -6.86
CA GLY A 178 -8.81 5.47 -6.86
C GLY A 178 -7.97 4.32 -6.30
N ASN A 179 -8.15 3.11 -6.81
CA ASN A 179 -7.47 1.91 -6.31
C ASN A 179 -6.52 1.31 -7.33
N ILE A 180 -5.43 0.71 -6.85
CA ILE A 180 -4.66 -0.25 -7.65
C ILE A 180 -5.59 -1.43 -8.00
N PHE A 181 -5.62 -1.76 -9.29
CA PHE A 181 -6.40 -2.87 -9.78
C PHE A 181 -5.61 -4.19 -9.71
N PHE A 182 -6.13 -5.13 -8.91
CA PHE A 182 -5.67 -6.52 -8.85
C PHE A 182 -6.74 -7.45 -9.42
N ASN A 183 -6.29 -8.51 -10.09
CA ASN A 183 -7.18 -9.53 -10.63
C ASN A 183 -7.09 -10.85 -9.86
N THR A 184 -8.14 -11.67 -9.92
CA THR A 184 -8.33 -12.89 -9.11
C THR A 184 -7.38 -14.04 -9.45
N HIS A 185 -6.50 -13.87 -10.44
CA HIS A 185 -5.59 -14.90 -10.95
C HIS A 185 -4.13 -14.44 -11.06
N GLU A 186 -3.83 -13.23 -10.60
CA GLU A 186 -2.46 -12.71 -10.61
C GLU A 186 -1.59 -13.46 -9.60
N SER A 187 -0.33 -13.71 -9.93
CA SER A 187 0.61 -14.26 -8.96
C SER A 187 0.95 -13.20 -7.90
N PRO A 188 1.22 -13.57 -6.63
CA PRO A 188 1.61 -12.61 -5.60
C PRO A 188 2.79 -11.73 -6.03
N GLY A 189 3.81 -12.33 -6.65
CA GLY A 189 4.97 -11.58 -7.18
C GLY A 189 4.57 -10.50 -8.18
N PHE A 190 3.64 -10.81 -9.10
CA PHE A 190 3.13 -9.83 -10.06
C PHE A 190 2.29 -8.73 -9.39
N MET A 191 1.49 -9.06 -8.37
CA MET A 191 0.73 -8.06 -7.60
C MET A 191 1.67 -7.08 -6.89
N TYR A 192 2.76 -7.55 -6.26
CA TYR A 192 3.75 -6.66 -5.64
C TYR A 192 4.53 -5.84 -6.66
N GLU A 193 4.86 -6.40 -7.83
CA GLU A 193 5.50 -5.66 -8.92
C GLU A 193 4.62 -4.50 -9.43
N LYS A 194 3.30 -4.71 -9.53
CA LYS A 194 2.37 -3.61 -9.87
C LYS A 194 2.39 -2.49 -8.85
N ILE A 195 2.40 -2.82 -7.56
CA ILE A 195 2.48 -1.82 -6.48
C ILE A 195 3.78 -1.03 -6.62
N TYR A 196 4.89 -1.71 -6.89
CA TYR A 196 6.19 -1.08 -7.09
C TYR A 196 6.19 -0.12 -8.29
N GLU A 197 5.70 -0.53 -9.46
CA GLU A 197 5.69 0.33 -10.64
C GLU A 197 4.74 1.53 -10.50
N ILE A 198 3.61 1.37 -9.80
CA ILE A 198 2.74 2.50 -9.43
C ILE A 198 3.46 3.44 -8.47
N SER A 199 4.14 2.91 -7.46
CA SER A 199 4.95 3.70 -6.52
C SER A 199 6.02 4.53 -7.24
N ARG A 200 6.81 3.91 -8.12
CA ARG A 200 7.81 4.63 -8.93
C ARG A 200 7.20 5.73 -9.77
N THR A 201 6.03 5.49 -10.34
CA THR A 201 5.30 6.50 -11.12
C THR A 201 4.91 7.69 -10.25
N CYS A 202 4.43 7.43 -9.03
CA CYS A 202 4.09 8.47 -8.07
C CYS A 202 5.31 9.30 -7.65
N PHE A 203 6.43 8.66 -7.30
CA PHE A 203 7.64 9.37 -6.84
C PHE A 203 8.41 10.10 -7.96
N LYS A 204 8.20 9.70 -9.22
CA LYS A 204 8.70 10.47 -10.38
C LYS A 204 7.84 11.70 -10.70
N LYS A 205 6.62 11.76 -10.16
CA LYS A 205 5.69 12.86 -10.44
C LYS A 205 6.02 14.04 -9.55
N ASP A 206 6.43 15.15 -10.17
CA ASP A 206 6.72 16.38 -9.45
C ASP A 206 5.49 16.87 -8.67
N HIS A 207 5.76 17.42 -7.49
CA HIS A 207 4.78 17.96 -6.56
C HIS A 207 3.76 16.98 -5.96
N LEU A 208 3.85 15.68 -6.23
CA LEU A 208 2.98 14.69 -5.60
C LEU A 208 3.58 14.19 -4.29
N VAL A 209 2.78 14.21 -3.23
CA VAL A 209 2.97 13.39 -2.02
C VAL A 209 1.90 12.29 -2.03
N PRO A 210 2.25 11.04 -2.39
CA PRO A 210 1.28 9.95 -2.42
C PRO A 210 0.93 9.47 -1.01
N PHE A 211 -0.35 9.20 -0.80
CA PHE A 211 -0.91 8.55 0.37
C PHE A 211 -1.51 7.21 -0.06
N PHE A 212 -0.84 6.13 0.26
CA PHE A 212 -1.32 4.78 -0.01
C PHE A 212 -2.20 4.29 1.15
N ILE A 213 -3.33 3.67 0.84
CA ILE A 213 -4.35 3.31 1.84
C ILE A 213 -4.68 1.83 1.74
N GLY A 214 -4.55 1.12 2.86
CA GLY A 214 -5.04 -0.23 3.06
C GLY A 214 -4.00 -1.29 2.80
N GLY A 215 -4.46 -2.53 2.74
CA GLY A 215 -3.59 -3.70 2.66
C GLY A 215 -2.92 -4.03 4.00
N ASP A 216 -2.34 -5.23 4.05
CA ASP A 216 -1.45 -5.61 5.14
C ASP A 216 -0.08 -4.94 4.97
N HIS A 217 0.77 -4.98 5.99
CA HIS A 217 2.04 -4.24 5.97
C HIS A 217 3.02 -4.68 4.88
N SER A 218 2.78 -5.82 4.23
CA SER A 218 3.62 -6.29 3.13
C SER A 218 3.59 -5.33 1.94
N ILE A 219 2.54 -4.54 1.77
CA ILE A 219 2.47 -3.59 0.66
C ILE A 219 3.52 -2.47 0.78
N SER A 220 4.00 -2.18 1.99
CA SER A 220 4.94 -1.08 2.22
C SER A 220 6.30 -1.34 1.59
N TYR A 221 6.74 -2.59 1.44
CA TYR A 221 8.00 -2.91 0.76
C TYR A 221 8.03 -2.40 -0.70
N PRO A 222 7.15 -2.81 -1.62
CA PRO A 222 7.20 -2.30 -2.99
C PRO A 222 6.92 -0.80 -3.08
N LEU A 223 6.13 -0.24 -2.15
CA LEU A 223 5.91 1.21 -2.08
C LEU A 223 7.21 1.96 -1.71
N ILE A 224 7.87 1.58 -0.62
CA ILE A 224 9.13 2.16 -0.16
C ILE A 224 10.24 1.91 -1.18
N LYS A 225 10.27 0.76 -1.85
CA LYS A 225 11.22 0.48 -2.94
C LYS A 225 11.13 1.51 -4.07
N GLY A 226 9.93 1.93 -4.46
CA GLY A 226 9.75 3.02 -5.42
C GLY A 226 10.28 4.37 -4.92
N ALA A 227 10.23 4.62 -3.60
CA ALA A 227 10.85 5.81 -3.00
C ALA A 227 12.38 5.69 -2.95
N ILE A 228 12.93 4.50 -2.64
CA ILE A 228 14.37 4.22 -2.65
C ILE A 228 14.94 4.51 -4.04
N ASP A 229 14.29 4.04 -5.10
CA ASP A 229 14.69 4.32 -6.49
C ASP A 229 14.82 5.83 -6.80
N LYS A 230 13.99 6.67 -6.17
CA LYS A 230 13.94 8.12 -6.41
C LYS A 230 14.92 8.90 -5.55
N TYR A 231 15.04 8.55 -4.27
CA TYR A 231 15.74 9.36 -3.27
C TYR A 231 17.05 8.73 -2.76
N GLY A 232 17.29 7.44 -3.03
CA GLY A 232 18.53 6.74 -2.67
C GLY A 232 18.89 6.88 -1.19
N ASP A 233 20.15 7.23 -0.93
CA ASP A 233 20.73 7.36 0.41
C ASP A 233 20.15 8.52 1.25
N ASP A 234 19.34 9.38 0.64
CA ASP A 234 18.63 10.45 1.36
C ASP A 234 17.29 10.02 1.94
N LEU A 235 16.80 8.82 1.58
CA LEU A 235 15.58 8.29 2.14
C LEU A 235 15.80 7.69 3.54
N CYS A 236 14.93 8.09 4.47
CA CYS A 236 14.71 7.43 5.75
C CYS A 236 13.24 7.03 5.86
N VAL A 237 12.97 5.97 6.62
CA VAL A 237 11.60 5.55 6.93
C VAL A 237 11.23 5.92 8.36
N LEU A 238 10.05 6.49 8.55
CA LEU A 238 9.40 6.69 9.84
C LEU A 238 8.30 5.63 9.96
N HIS A 239 8.52 4.66 10.84
CA HIS A 239 7.70 3.47 10.97
C HIS A 239 6.98 3.49 12.31
N PHE A 240 5.65 3.60 12.29
CA PHE A 240 4.80 3.59 13.48
C PHE A 240 4.08 2.25 13.57
N ASP A 241 4.46 1.42 14.53
CA ASP A 241 4.05 0.01 14.60
C ASP A 241 4.33 -0.55 16.02
N ALA A 242 3.59 -1.57 16.45
CA ALA A 242 3.94 -2.41 17.59
C ALA A 242 5.13 -3.34 17.32
N HIS A 243 5.39 -3.66 16.05
CA HIS A 243 6.34 -4.63 15.53
C HIS A 243 7.50 -3.98 14.78
N THR A 244 8.62 -4.69 14.78
CA THR A 244 9.80 -4.23 14.04
C THR A 244 9.71 -4.57 12.57
N ASP A 245 8.88 -5.54 12.20
CA ASP A 245 8.71 -6.09 10.85
C ASP A 245 10.01 -6.41 10.11
N THR A 246 10.98 -6.83 10.92
CA THR A 246 12.30 -7.28 10.52
C THR A 246 12.48 -8.79 10.65
N TYR A 247 11.40 -9.57 10.54
CA TYR A 247 11.56 -11.01 10.60
C TYR A 247 12.50 -11.47 9.49
N THR A 248 13.49 -12.25 9.92
CA THR A 248 14.30 -13.10 9.06
C THR A 248 13.74 -14.49 9.27
N SER A 249 13.07 -15.02 8.25
CA SER A 249 12.22 -16.18 8.46
C SER A 249 13.06 -17.46 8.48
N SER A 250 13.09 -18.12 9.64
CA SER A 250 13.50 -19.53 9.75
C SER A 250 12.48 -20.48 9.11
N TYR A 251 11.23 -20.01 8.91
CA TYR A 251 10.18 -20.69 8.16
C TYR A 251 10.46 -20.76 6.65
N ASP A 252 11.21 -19.79 6.11
CA ASP A 252 11.62 -19.71 4.69
C ASP A 252 12.62 -20.83 4.40
N THR A 253 13.54 -21.08 5.34
CA THR A 253 14.46 -22.22 5.30
C THR A 253 13.79 -23.58 5.50
N ILE A 254 12.67 -23.67 6.23
CA ILE A 254 11.98 -24.94 6.51
C ILE A 254 11.07 -25.38 5.36
N ARG A 255 10.49 -24.44 4.61
CA ARG A 255 9.48 -24.75 3.57
C ARG A 255 10.01 -24.83 2.13
N ASN A 256 11.28 -24.50 1.85
CA ASN A 256 11.83 -24.43 0.48
C ASN A 256 10.90 -23.66 -0.49
N THR A 257 10.34 -22.53 -0.04
CA THR A 257 9.53 -21.65 -0.88
C THR A 257 10.30 -20.36 -1.15
N ASP A 258 10.75 -20.17 -2.40
CA ASP A 258 11.79 -19.21 -2.79
C ASP A 258 11.49 -17.71 -2.56
N THR A 259 10.29 -17.31 -2.14
CA THR A 259 10.01 -15.90 -1.81
C THR A 259 8.86 -15.80 -0.82
N VAL A 260 9.13 -15.55 0.47
CA VAL A 260 8.07 -15.32 1.46
C VAL A 260 8.05 -13.85 1.85
N HIS A 261 7.84 -12.97 0.88
CA HIS A 261 7.48 -11.58 1.22
C HIS A 261 6.13 -11.59 1.94
N HIS A 262 6.06 -10.96 3.13
CA HIS A 262 4.89 -10.92 4.00
C HIS A 262 4.92 -9.66 4.88
N HIS A 263 3.88 -9.44 5.69
CA HIS A 263 3.78 -8.22 6.51
C HIS A 263 4.96 -8.10 7.48
N GLY A 264 5.17 -9.10 8.34
CA GLY A 264 6.27 -9.07 9.32
C GLY A 264 7.73 -9.08 8.82
N ASN A 265 8.00 -9.03 7.50
CA ASN A 265 9.37 -8.93 6.97
C ASN A 265 9.58 -7.83 5.93
N PHE A 266 8.58 -6.96 5.70
CA PHE A 266 8.69 -5.92 4.68
C PHE A 266 9.89 -5.00 4.94
N MET A 267 10.20 -4.70 6.21
CA MET A 267 11.33 -3.82 6.57
C MET A 267 12.67 -4.49 6.30
N THR A 268 12.78 -5.80 6.53
CA THR A 268 13.96 -6.59 6.10
C THR A 268 14.18 -6.43 4.59
N LYS A 269 13.10 -6.56 3.79
CA LYS A 269 13.16 -6.40 2.34
C LYS A 269 13.59 -4.99 1.91
N CYS A 270 13.09 -3.95 2.60
CA CYS A 270 13.56 -2.58 2.37
C CYS A 270 15.06 -2.42 2.64
N PHE A 271 15.59 -3.02 3.72
CA PHE A 271 17.02 -2.95 4.03
C PHE A 271 17.89 -3.73 3.05
N GLU A 272 17.41 -4.87 2.54
CA GLU A 272 18.04 -5.65 1.47
C GLU A 272 18.12 -4.84 0.17
N ASP A 273 17.06 -4.08 -0.15
CA ASP A 273 16.97 -3.22 -1.34
C ASP A 273 17.58 -1.81 -1.16
N GLY A 274 18.36 -1.61 -0.10
CA GLY A 274 19.24 -0.45 0.02
C GLY A 274 18.75 0.69 0.93
N LEU A 275 17.62 0.53 1.63
CA LEU A 275 17.23 1.48 2.68
C LEU A 275 18.36 1.62 3.71
N LYS A 276 18.74 2.86 4.02
CA LYS A 276 19.84 3.16 4.93
C LYS A 276 19.43 3.24 6.38
N HIS A 277 18.24 3.79 6.66
CA HIS A 277 17.80 4.01 8.02
C HIS A 277 16.28 3.98 8.19
N ALA A 278 15.83 3.33 9.26
CA ALA A 278 14.44 3.39 9.73
C ALA A 278 14.38 3.81 11.20
N PHE A 279 13.49 4.74 11.52
CA PHE A 279 13.12 5.12 12.88
C PHE A 279 11.78 4.47 13.21
N GLN A 280 11.75 3.62 14.24
CA GLN A 280 10.61 2.77 14.55
C GLN A 280 10.02 3.15 15.90
N PHE A 281 8.74 3.49 15.92
CA PHE A 281 8.05 4.07 17.06
C PHE A 281 6.90 3.18 17.51
N GLY A 282 6.82 2.92 18.81
CA GLY A 282 5.71 2.17 19.41
C GLY A 282 6.00 0.68 19.59
N ILE A 283 7.22 0.27 19.28
CA ILE A 283 7.71 -1.11 19.39
C ILE A 283 7.50 -1.64 20.81
N ARG A 284 6.95 -2.86 20.91
CA ARG A 284 6.66 -3.54 22.19
C ARG A 284 6.43 -5.04 22.01
N GLY A 285 6.45 -5.79 23.11
CA GLY A 285 6.21 -7.24 23.09
C GLY A 285 7.48 -8.07 22.90
N LEU A 286 7.47 -9.29 23.46
CA LEU A 286 8.66 -10.15 23.55
C LEU A 286 9.18 -10.63 22.19
N VAL A 287 8.31 -10.66 21.18
CA VAL A 287 8.68 -11.14 19.84
C VAL A 287 9.71 -10.22 19.17
N ASN A 288 9.65 -8.92 19.45
CA ASN A 288 10.59 -7.93 18.94
C ASN A 288 11.98 -8.04 19.57
N ASN A 289 12.07 -8.44 20.85
CA ASN A 289 13.38 -8.67 21.50
C ASN A 289 14.18 -9.83 20.89
N ARG A 290 13.52 -10.72 20.15
CA ARG A 290 14.18 -11.85 19.49
C ARG A 290 14.66 -11.50 18.08
N GLN A 291 14.25 -10.35 17.55
CA GLN A 291 14.69 -9.84 16.26
C GLN A 291 15.93 -8.99 16.54
N GLY A 292 17.09 -9.40 16.03
CA GLY A 292 18.33 -8.65 16.24
C GLY A 292 18.19 -7.24 15.66
N SER A 293 18.47 -6.21 16.44
CA SER A 293 18.51 -4.84 15.92
C SER A 293 19.65 -4.71 14.91
N ASN A 294 19.33 -4.31 13.70
CA ASN A 294 20.31 -3.92 12.68
C ASN A 294 20.81 -2.48 12.96
N GLU A 295 22.05 -2.16 12.59
CA GLU A 295 22.63 -0.81 12.67
C GLU A 295 21.82 0.25 11.90
N LYS A 296 20.98 -0.20 10.95
CA LYS A 296 20.06 0.62 10.16
C LYS A 296 18.76 0.98 10.89
N GLN A 297 18.60 0.58 12.15
CA GLN A 297 17.38 0.79 12.93
C GLN A 297 17.65 1.70 14.13
N THR A 298 16.75 2.65 14.34
CA THR A 298 16.58 3.30 15.65
C THR A 298 15.22 2.88 16.17
N ILE A 299 15.21 2.07 17.22
CA ILE A 299 13.99 1.55 17.85
C ILE A 299 13.66 2.43 19.06
N ILE A 300 12.46 2.99 19.06
CA ILE A 300 11.88 3.77 20.15
C ILE A 300 10.69 2.98 20.68
N TRP A 301 10.86 2.44 21.89
CA TRP A 301 9.86 1.57 22.51
C TRP A 301 8.64 2.36 23.00
N ALA A 302 7.46 1.73 22.99
CA ALA A 302 6.22 2.39 23.42
C ALA A 302 6.32 3.01 24.83
N HIS A 303 7.03 2.35 25.76
CA HIS A 303 7.21 2.86 27.12
C HIS A 303 8.14 4.10 27.19
N GLU A 304 9.10 4.21 26.28
CA GLU A 304 9.97 5.39 26.15
C GLU A 304 9.18 6.56 25.59
N ILE A 305 8.30 6.29 24.62
CA ILE A 305 7.41 7.31 24.05
C ILE A 305 6.49 7.89 25.11
N LYS A 306 5.77 7.03 25.83
CA LYS A 306 4.89 7.45 26.93
C LYS A 306 5.64 8.28 27.98
N LYS A 307 6.86 7.87 28.33
CA LYS A 307 7.71 8.61 29.27
C LYS A 307 8.12 9.97 28.70
N ALA A 308 8.51 10.03 27.42
CA ALA A 308 8.94 11.26 26.79
C ALA A 308 7.80 12.26 26.67
N LEU A 309 6.64 11.84 26.17
CA LEU A 309 5.43 12.68 26.07
C LEU A 309 4.98 13.19 27.44
N LYS A 310 4.95 12.32 28.46
CA LYS A 310 4.56 12.72 29.82
C LYS A 310 5.48 13.80 30.43
N ASN A 311 6.76 13.79 30.07
CA ASN A 311 7.77 14.67 30.65
C ASN A 311 8.26 15.76 29.68
N ASN A 312 7.62 15.91 28.51
CA ASN A 312 8.04 16.81 27.43
C ASN A 312 9.54 16.67 27.07
N LEU A 313 10.02 15.42 26.95
CA LEU A 313 11.40 15.11 26.59
C LEU A 313 11.54 14.87 25.08
N PRO A 314 12.69 15.18 24.47
CA PRO A 314 12.96 14.81 23.08
C PRO A 314 12.98 13.28 22.94
N LEU A 315 12.32 12.79 21.90
CA LEU A 315 12.12 11.36 21.63
C LEU A 315 13.30 10.71 20.92
N ALA A 316 13.68 11.26 19.77
CA ALA A 316 14.74 10.75 18.92
C ALA A 316 15.40 11.91 18.18
N ASN A 317 16.71 11.81 17.95
CA ASN A 317 17.44 12.75 17.11
C ASN A 317 17.27 12.33 15.63
N ILE A 318 16.18 12.78 15.01
CA ILE A 318 15.89 12.51 13.61
C ILE A 318 16.58 13.59 12.76
N PRO A 319 17.45 13.21 11.81
CA PRO A 319 18.24 14.17 11.04
C PRO A 319 17.36 15.12 10.22
N ALA A 320 17.73 16.39 10.19
CA ALA A 320 17.14 17.34 9.24
C ALA A 320 17.71 17.13 7.83
N GLY A 321 17.02 17.65 6.80
CA GLY A 321 17.50 17.63 5.41
C GLY A 321 17.44 16.28 4.71
N LYS A 322 16.85 15.25 5.34
CA LYS A 322 16.56 13.95 4.74
C LYS A 322 15.15 13.89 4.18
N LYS A 323 14.92 12.94 3.26
CA LYS A 323 13.60 12.60 2.72
C LYS A 323 12.99 11.51 3.59
N PHE A 324 11.73 11.66 3.96
CA PHE A 324 11.08 10.72 4.87
C PHE A 324 9.86 10.09 4.23
N TYR A 325 9.81 8.76 4.25
CA TYR A 325 8.60 8.00 3.96
C TYR A 325 7.96 7.57 5.28
N VAL A 326 6.67 7.83 5.45
CA VAL A 326 5.91 7.42 6.65
C VAL A 326 5.17 6.12 6.35
N THR A 327 5.33 5.12 7.20
CA THR A 327 4.49 3.91 7.17
C THR A 327 3.81 3.76 8.52
N PHE A 328 2.48 3.73 8.51
CA PHE A 328 1.66 3.82 9.71
C PHE A 328 0.79 2.57 9.86
N ASP A 329 1.20 1.68 10.75
CA ASP A 329 0.41 0.55 11.23
C ASP A 329 -0.46 0.99 12.42
N PHE A 330 -1.76 0.76 12.32
CA PHE A 330 -2.70 1.10 13.38
C PHE A 330 -2.57 0.24 14.64
N ASP A 331 -1.90 -0.90 14.57
CA ASP A 331 -1.57 -1.71 15.73
C ASP A 331 -0.59 -1.01 16.69
N VAL A 332 0.01 0.13 16.30
CA VAL A 332 0.78 1.00 17.21
C VAL A 332 -0.08 1.50 18.39
N LEU A 333 -1.39 1.61 18.18
CA LEU A 333 -2.36 1.99 19.19
C LEU A 333 -2.60 0.87 20.20
N ASP A 334 -2.93 1.24 21.43
CA ASP A 334 -3.36 0.24 22.42
C ASP A 334 -4.69 -0.41 21.99
N PRO A 335 -4.84 -1.74 22.13
CA PRO A 335 -6.07 -2.46 21.81
C PRO A 335 -7.33 -1.95 22.52
N THR A 336 -7.17 -1.22 23.63
CA THR A 336 -8.29 -0.52 24.30
C THR A 336 -8.90 0.59 23.44
N PHE A 337 -8.10 1.21 22.55
CA PHE A 337 -8.55 2.28 21.65
C PHE A 337 -8.78 1.78 20.22
N PHE A 338 -7.97 0.82 19.76
CA PHE A 338 -8.07 0.26 18.42
C PHE A 338 -7.62 -1.20 18.41
N ASN A 339 -8.54 -2.13 18.18
CA ASN A 339 -8.28 -3.57 18.14
C ASN A 339 -8.58 -4.21 16.77
N ASN A 340 -8.97 -3.41 15.78
CA ASN A 340 -9.34 -3.88 14.44
C ASN A 340 -8.11 -4.00 13.55
N THR A 341 -7.18 -4.87 13.93
CA THR A 341 -5.93 -5.18 13.23
C THR A 341 -5.62 -6.68 13.37
N SER A 342 -4.67 -7.19 12.59
CA SER A 342 -4.26 -8.58 12.60
C SER A 342 -3.54 -8.98 13.89
N THR A 343 -2.68 -8.10 14.43
CA THR A 343 -1.75 -8.41 15.52
C THR A 343 -1.80 -7.38 16.66
N PRO A 344 -2.95 -7.20 17.35
CA PRO A 344 -3.04 -6.21 18.42
C PRO A 344 -2.09 -6.54 19.59
N VAL A 345 -1.26 -5.58 20.00
CA VAL A 345 -0.33 -5.74 21.14
C VAL A 345 -0.68 -4.78 22.28
N ILE A 346 -0.91 -5.31 23.48
CA ILE A 346 -1.24 -4.51 24.67
C ILE A 346 -0.14 -3.50 25.05
N ASN A 347 -0.50 -2.49 25.83
CA ASN A 347 0.35 -1.39 26.30
C ASN A 347 0.83 -0.45 25.18
N GLY A 348 0.04 -0.32 24.11
CA GLY A 348 0.28 0.59 22.99
C GLY A 348 -0.01 2.05 23.31
N LEU A 349 0.10 2.92 22.31
CA LEU A 349 -0.18 4.36 22.50
C LEU A 349 -1.69 4.62 22.55
N THR A 350 -2.10 5.59 23.37
CA THR A 350 -3.44 6.17 23.19
C THR A 350 -3.51 6.94 21.87
N PHE A 351 -4.71 7.21 21.37
CA PHE A 351 -4.86 8.00 20.14
C PHE A 351 -4.25 9.41 20.28
N ASP A 352 -4.48 10.10 21.39
CA ASP A 352 -3.89 11.43 21.67
C ASP A 352 -2.35 11.39 21.78
N GLU A 353 -1.78 10.37 22.42
CA GLU A 353 -0.32 10.16 22.45
C GLU A 353 0.25 10.00 21.04
N CYS A 354 -0.46 9.25 20.18
CA CYS A 354 -0.06 9.05 18.79
C CYS A 354 -0.14 10.34 17.97
N GLN A 355 -1.21 11.13 18.11
CA GLN A 355 -1.35 12.43 17.46
C GLN A 355 -0.23 13.41 17.89
N LYS A 356 0.11 13.46 19.18
CA LYS A 356 1.23 14.26 19.70
C LYS A 356 2.55 13.81 19.11
N LEU A 357 2.81 12.50 19.14
CA LEU A 357 4.01 11.91 18.55
C LEU A 357 4.16 12.30 17.08
N ILE A 358 3.11 12.17 16.27
CA ILE A 358 3.14 12.51 14.84
C ILE A 358 3.46 13.99 14.64
N ARG A 359 2.77 14.88 15.37
CA ARG A 359 3.05 16.32 15.28
C ARG A 359 4.51 16.63 15.63
N ASP A 360 5.02 16.07 16.71
CA ASP A 360 6.40 16.32 17.17
C ASP A 360 7.45 15.77 16.20
N ILE A 361 7.20 14.60 15.62
CA ILE A 361 8.17 13.89 14.79
C ILE A 361 8.17 14.40 13.34
N LEU A 362 6.99 14.74 12.80
CA LEU A 362 6.85 15.15 11.40
C LEU A 362 7.07 16.66 11.18
N THR A 363 7.04 17.48 12.23
CA THR A 363 7.34 18.91 12.12
C THR A 363 8.76 19.11 11.55
N ASP A 364 8.88 19.98 10.56
CA ASP A 364 10.11 20.32 9.84
C ASP A 364 10.79 19.13 9.13
N LYS A 365 10.02 18.07 8.80
CA LYS A 365 10.50 16.92 8.02
C LYS A 365 9.96 16.95 6.60
N ASP A 366 10.83 16.65 5.64
CA ASP A 366 10.46 16.55 4.24
C ASP A 366 9.82 15.18 3.95
N ILE A 367 8.50 15.09 4.20
CA ILE A 367 7.74 13.87 3.98
C ILE A 367 7.40 13.74 2.49
N VAL A 368 7.93 12.70 1.88
CA VAL A 368 7.80 12.45 0.43
C VAL A 368 6.65 11.53 0.07
N GLY A 369 6.16 10.73 1.01
CA GLY A 369 5.04 9.81 0.82
C GLY A 369 4.65 9.12 2.12
N CYS A 370 3.45 8.54 2.14
CA CYS A 370 2.91 7.84 3.31
C CYS A 370 2.11 6.60 2.90
N ASP A 371 2.10 5.57 3.74
CA ASP A 371 1.05 4.53 3.72
C ASP A 371 0.38 4.35 5.09
N ILE A 372 -0.87 3.88 5.05
CA ILE A 372 -1.68 3.48 6.21
C ILE A 372 -2.13 2.04 5.97
N VAL A 373 -1.80 1.15 6.90
CA VAL A 373 -1.92 -0.31 6.72
C VAL A 373 -2.54 -1.00 7.95
N GLU A 374 -2.84 -2.29 7.82
CA GLU A 374 -3.22 -3.18 8.93
C GLU A 374 -4.50 -2.77 9.67
N VAL A 375 -5.39 -2.05 8.98
CA VAL A 375 -6.72 -1.70 9.48
C VAL A 375 -7.76 -2.65 8.91
N TYR A 376 -8.47 -3.33 9.80
CA TYR A 376 -9.64 -4.12 9.45
C TYR A 376 -10.92 -3.28 9.52
N PRO A 377 -11.82 -3.43 8.53
CA PRO A 377 -13.13 -2.80 8.61
C PRO A 377 -13.92 -3.39 9.78
N ASP A 378 -14.72 -2.55 10.42
CA ASP A 378 -15.60 -2.89 11.52
C ASP A 378 -17.05 -2.49 11.19
N SER A 379 -18.00 -3.08 11.90
CA SER A 379 -19.43 -2.84 11.65
C SER A 379 -19.97 -1.56 12.29
N ASN A 380 -19.24 -0.99 13.26
CA ASN A 380 -19.59 0.20 14.00
C ASN A 380 -18.88 1.48 13.51
N ASP A 381 -18.19 1.40 12.38
CA ASP A 381 -17.49 2.52 11.72
C ASP A 381 -16.39 3.20 12.56
N GLN A 382 -15.92 2.58 13.64
CA GLN A 382 -14.82 3.07 14.47
C GLN A 382 -13.49 3.09 13.70
N SER A 383 -13.17 2.01 12.95
CA SER A 383 -11.93 1.94 12.19
C SER A 383 -11.82 3.06 11.16
N PRO A 384 -12.77 3.24 10.22
CA PRO A 384 -12.67 4.32 9.25
C PRO A 384 -12.72 5.71 9.91
N GLN A 385 -13.43 5.89 11.03
CA GLN A 385 -13.43 7.17 11.75
C GLN A 385 -12.04 7.54 12.28
N ILE A 386 -11.38 6.62 12.99
CA ILE A 386 -10.03 6.84 13.55
C ILE A 386 -9.02 7.02 12.41
N VAL A 387 -9.15 6.27 11.32
CA VAL A 387 -8.31 6.43 10.12
C VAL A 387 -8.48 7.80 9.49
N CYS A 388 -9.71 8.28 9.30
CA CYS A 388 -9.96 9.63 8.79
C CYS A 388 -9.26 10.67 9.66
N GLN A 389 -9.43 10.57 10.97
CA GLN A 389 -8.83 11.50 11.92
C GLN A 389 -7.29 11.51 11.82
N MET A 390 -6.69 10.32 11.77
CA MET A 390 -5.24 10.19 11.61
C MET A 390 -4.73 10.76 10.28
N MET A 391 -5.47 10.54 9.18
CA MET A 391 -5.13 11.13 7.88
C MET A 391 -5.15 12.65 7.92
N PHE A 392 -6.09 13.25 8.65
CA PHE A 392 -6.16 14.70 8.85
C PHE A 392 -4.94 15.22 9.60
N ASP A 393 -4.52 14.54 10.66
CA ASP A 393 -3.31 14.87 11.42
C ASP A 393 -2.04 14.76 10.57
N LEU A 394 -1.93 13.72 9.74
CA LEU A 394 -0.81 13.52 8.82
C LEU A 394 -0.75 14.63 7.77
N ILE A 395 -1.86 14.93 7.07
CA ILE A 395 -1.90 15.99 6.06
C ILE A 395 -1.53 17.33 6.69
N ASN A 396 -2.11 17.65 7.84
CA ASN A 396 -1.86 18.89 8.55
C ASN A 396 -0.37 19.03 8.95
N SER A 397 0.23 17.96 9.46
CA SER A 397 1.65 17.94 9.84
C SER A 397 2.58 18.05 8.62
N ILE A 398 2.25 17.38 7.51
CA ILE A 398 3.08 17.36 6.30
C ILE A 398 3.00 18.68 5.51
N ARG A 399 1.82 19.31 5.46
CA ARG A 399 1.66 20.58 4.76
C ARG A 399 2.35 21.72 5.48
N LYS A 400 2.34 21.74 6.82
CA LYS A 400 3.05 22.75 7.63
C LYS A 400 4.53 22.92 7.23
N ASN A 401 5.14 21.90 6.63
CA ASN A 401 6.54 21.88 6.19
C ASN A 401 6.75 22.45 4.76
N ALA A 402 5.71 22.92 4.07
CA ALA A 402 5.77 23.34 2.66
C ALA A 402 5.86 24.87 2.47
N ASP A 403 5.65 25.64 3.53
CA ASP A 403 5.81 27.10 3.61
C ASP A 403 7.13 27.44 4.32
#